data_AF-A0A3G6RNF2-F1
#
_entry.id   AF-A0A3G6RNF2-F1
#
_cell.length_a   1.000
_cell.length_b   1.000
_cell.length_c   1.000
_cell.angle_alpha   90.00
_cell.angle_beta   90.00
_cell.angle_gamma   90.00
#
_symmetry.space_group_name_H-M   'P 1'
#
loop_
_entity.id
_entity.type
_entity.pdbx_description
1 polymer ?
#
loop_
_entity_poly.entity_id
_entity_poly.type
_entity_poly.pdbx_seq_one_letter_code
_entity_poly.pdbx_strand_id
1 'polypeptide(L)'
;MKKALLSGLVLLGLYANAQVNVTASSGTATATYTTLKGAFDAINTGVHQGNINLSITANTTETATAALNAVTTYSSIIIKPTVTATIGGAVASAPLVNIQGSNVTIDGSSTVGGTTKDLTISNTAATGSSVIYMGSAASAAPLTNVTIKNSILLNGTTGSTNLIIANGSTVAGYFNNITVQNNDIRTGFNGIFVLANTAAGNGNNLLITGNTVTNNIIQNAIYVAGVGGTSTISNNTIAISRPDAGSSTTPAGSLGINLGAGTNNATINGNTISAKNTSGSGINYVSGIAISPGTTNVSTNVYNNTITEISGALTYVNSSGVYVGGVTPNVKVYSNKMSGLKNTLTGNLMQAIVLGSSSTTANTLVYNNVISDVLATGAGQAAGIFVYSGAGYKIYNNTVNLNTSNSETGISAAFYVNSTNVTAAGALDVRNNILANNKTGGSRYSIYTSGASNTIFGNINYNDYFTTGTALGFIGSDKTALTDIQTGYGGNVNSLNIAPVFVSATDLHLDPSSNSGLDNKGTSLPEVTTDFSGTLRGAVPDMGAYEFTSTALGVSDVNAKAKEQISVYPNPFSEVIKISDVKGIKAIQINDLSGKSVKTLAPASEINLSDLTTGLYMITFQLENGTTKTLKIIKK
;
A
#
# COMPACT_ATOMS: atom_id res chain seq x y z
N MET A 1 -33.25 -47.94 -74.36
CA MET A 1 -32.07 -47.37 -73.64
C MET A 1 -32.56 -46.27 -72.70
N LYS A 2 -32.77 -46.57 -71.41
CA LYS A 2 -33.01 -45.56 -70.37
C LYS A 2 -31.75 -45.53 -69.49
N LYS A 3 -30.96 -44.46 -69.59
CA LYS A 3 -29.80 -44.22 -68.73
C LYS A 3 -30.27 -43.48 -67.47
N ALA A 4 -30.07 -44.08 -66.31
CA ALA A 4 -30.17 -43.41 -65.02
C ALA A 4 -28.95 -42.49 -64.85
N LEU A 5 -29.19 -41.22 -64.50
CA LEU A 5 -28.16 -40.35 -63.93
C LEU A 5 -28.27 -40.46 -62.40
N LEU A 6 -27.23 -41.00 -61.78
CA LEU A 6 -27.03 -41.03 -60.34
C LEU A 6 -26.18 -39.79 -59.99
N SER A 7 -26.78 -38.77 -59.39
CA SER A 7 -26.06 -37.61 -58.85
C SER A 7 -25.59 -37.94 -57.43
N GLY A 8 -24.29 -38.23 -57.28
CA GLY A 8 -23.64 -38.43 -55.99
C GLY A 8 -23.51 -37.11 -55.23
N LEU A 9 -24.23 -37.00 -54.12
CA LEU A 9 -24.04 -35.95 -53.12
C LEU A 9 -22.84 -36.34 -52.25
N VAL A 10 -21.68 -35.72 -52.48
CA VAL A 10 -20.50 -35.87 -51.60
C VAL A 10 -20.75 -35.06 -50.33
N LEU A 11 -21.13 -35.75 -49.26
CA LEU A 11 -21.22 -35.20 -47.92
C LEU A 11 -19.78 -35.04 -47.38
N LEU A 12 -19.22 -33.84 -47.52
CA LEU A 12 -18.00 -33.43 -46.80
C LEU A 12 -18.33 -33.41 -45.31
N GLY A 13 -17.97 -34.48 -44.59
CA GLY A 13 -18.01 -34.51 -43.14
C GLY A 13 -17.15 -33.38 -42.58
N LEU A 14 -17.78 -32.41 -41.93
CA LEU A 14 -17.11 -31.43 -41.08
C LEU A 14 -16.49 -32.22 -39.90
N TYR A 15 -15.20 -32.53 -39.99
CA TYR A 15 -14.46 -33.06 -38.85
C TYR A 15 -14.35 -31.93 -37.82
N ALA A 16 -15.14 -32.02 -36.74
CA ALA A 16 -14.97 -31.16 -35.58
C ALA A 16 -13.60 -31.49 -34.97
N ASN A 17 -12.66 -30.54 -35.03
CA ASN A 17 -11.35 -30.70 -34.41
C ASN A 17 -11.50 -30.83 -32.88
N ALA A 18 -10.76 -31.74 -32.26
CA ALA A 18 -10.63 -31.81 -30.82
C ALA A 18 -9.98 -30.53 -30.27
N GLN A 19 -10.55 -29.97 -29.20
CA GLN A 19 -10.11 -28.69 -28.60
C GLN A 19 -9.59 -28.87 -27.17
N VAL A 20 -9.94 -30.00 -26.54
CA VAL A 20 -9.51 -30.38 -25.19
C VAL A 20 -8.99 -31.81 -25.21
N ASN A 21 -7.69 -31.98 -24.94
CA ASN A 21 -7.07 -33.30 -24.75
C ASN A 21 -7.05 -33.65 -23.27
N VAL A 22 -7.45 -34.87 -22.92
CA VAL A 22 -7.45 -35.38 -21.54
C VAL A 22 -6.42 -36.49 -21.42
N THR A 23 -5.60 -36.44 -20.37
CA THR A 23 -4.80 -37.58 -19.89
C THR A 23 -5.15 -37.86 -18.44
N ALA A 24 -5.32 -39.13 -18.07
CA ALA A 24 -5.69 -39.55 -16.73
C ALA A 24 -4.81 -40.72 -16.26
N SER A 25 -4.52 -40.78 -14.96
CA SER A 25 -3.72 -41.88 -14.38
C SER A 25 -4.54 -43.15 -14.08
N SER A 26 -5.88 -43.06 -14.16
CA SER A 26 -6.80 -44.18 -13.97
C SER A 26 -8.08 -43.97 -14.80
N GLY A 27 -8.89 -45.03 -14.96
CA GLY A 27 -10.02 -45.05 -15.88
C GLY A 27 -9.55 -45.04 -17.33
N THR A 28 -10.22 -44.25 -18.17
CA THR A 28 -9.81 -44.03 -19.56
C THR A 28 -8.61 -43.10 -19.59
N ALA A 29 -7.43 -43.62 -19.93
CA ALA A 29 -6.18 -42.89 -19.81
C ALA A 29 -6.06 -41.68 -20.74
N THR A 30 -6.69 -41.71 -21.92
CA THR A 30 -6.64 -40.61 -22.89
C THR A 30 -7.98 -40.43 -23.61
N ALA A 31 -8.42 -39.19 -23.81
CA ALA A 31 -9.56 -38.87 -24.67
C ALA A 31 -9.48 -37.44 -25.20
N THR A 32 -10.37 -37.10 -26.12
CA THR A 32 -10.48 -35.75 -26.68
C THR A 32 -11.92 -35.27 -26.68
N TYR A 33 -12.11 -33.99 -26.40
CA TYR A 33 -13.42 -33.34 -26.39
C TYR A 33 -13.38 -32.05 -27.20
N THR A 34 -14.54 -31.66 -27.72
CA THR A 34 -14.72 -30.35 -28.39
C THR A 34 -14.98 -29.22 -27.41
N THR A 35 -15.27 -29.50 -26.13
CA THR A 35 -15.56 -28.47 -25.13
C THR A 35 -15.00 -28.86 -23.77
N LEU A 36 -14.78 -27.87 -22.90
CA LEU A 36 -14.43 -28.13 -21.51
C LEU A 36 -15.57 -28.84 -20.79
N LYS A 37 -16.83 -28.45 -21.07
CA LYS A 37 -18.01 -29.12 -20.52
C LYS A 37 -18.01 -30.61 -20.85
N GLY A 38 -17.73 -31.00 -22.09
CA GLY A 38 -17.71 -32.42 -22.49
C GLY A 38 -16.68 -33.23 -21.69
N ALA A 39 -15.50 -32.65 -21.47
CA ALA A 39 -14.47 -33.27 -20.62
C ALA A 39 -14.93 -33.37 -19.15
N PHE A 40 -15.55 -32.33 -18.60
CA PHE A 40 -16.09 -32.34 -17.25
C PHE A 40 -17.23 -33.35 -17.07
N ASP A 41 -18.16 -33.48 -18.03
CA ASP A 41 -19.23 -34.47 -17.98
C ASP A 41 -18.66 -35.91 -17.89
N ALA A 42 -17.58 -36.19 -18.63
CA ALA A 42 -16.90 -37.48 -18.59
C ALA A 42 -16.17 -37.71 -17.25
N ILE A 43 -15.52 -36.69 -16.69
CA ILE A 43 -14.87 -36.76 -15.38
C ILE A 43 -15.92 -37.02 -14.28
N ASN A 44 -17.03 -36.27 -14.30
CA ASN A 44 -18.13 -36.39 -13.35
C ASN A 44 -18.77 -37.78 -13.33
N THR A 45 -18.76 -38.48 -14.47
CA THR A 45 -19.29 -39.84 -14.61
C THR A 45 -18.24 -40.93 -14.34
N GLY A 46 -17.01 -40.55 -13.97
CA GLY A 46 -15.93 -41.47 -13.63
C GLY A 46 -15.22 -42.10 -14.83
N VAL A 47 -15.39 -41.55 -16.05
CA VAL A 47 -14.68 -42.02 -17.24
C VAL A 47 -13.18 -41.80 -17.09
N HIS A 48 -12.78 -40.63 -16.56
CA HIS A 48 -11.40 -40.29 -16.24
C HIS A 48 -11.23 -40.21 -14.72
N GLN A 49 -10.17 -40.82 -14.19
CA GLN A 49 -9.97 -41.00 -12.76
C GLN A 49 -8.51 -40.74 -12.36
N GLY A 50 -8.23 -40.66 -11.06
CA GLY A 50 -6.90 -40.39 -10.53
C GLY A 50 -6.42 -38.96 -10.82
N ASN A 51 -5.17 -38.78 -11.25
CA ASN A 51 -4.64 -37.48 -11.65
C ASN A 51 -5.03 -37.20 -13.11
N ILE A 52 -5.65 -36.05 -13.37
CA ILE A 52 -6.19 -35.71 -14.68
C ILE A 52 -5.56 -34.40 -15.17
N ASN A 53 -5.04 -34.39 -16.40
CA ASN A 53 -4.61 -33.18 -17.09
C ASN A 53 -5.52 -32.92 -18.28
N LEU A 54 -6.03 -31.69 -18.38
CA LEU A 54 -6.79 -31.17 -19.51
C LEU A 54 -5.91 -30.14 -20.23
N SER A 55 -5.54 -30.45 -21.46
CA SER A 55 -4.78 -29.56 -22.35
C SER A 55 -5.73 -28.86 -23.32
N ILE A 56 -5.83 -27.54 -23.23
CA ILE A 56 -6.62 -26.70 -24.16
C ILE A 56 -5.77 -26.43 -25.40
N THR A 57 -6.12 -27.07 -26.51
CA THR A 57 -5.33 -27.06 -27.76
C THR A 57 -5.86 -26.07 -28.80
N ALA A 58 -7.07 -25.55 -28.59
CA ALA A 58 -7.71 -24.52 -29.41
C ALA A 58 -8.85 -23.85 -28.62
N ASN A 59 -9.46 -22.82 -29.18
CA ASN A 59 -10.63 -22.17 -28.58
C ASN A 59 -11.80 -23.16 -28.43
N THR A 60 -12.52 -23.13 -27.32
CA THR A 60 -13.79 -23.86 -27.14
C THR A 60 -14.99 -22.92 -27.14
N THR A 61 -16.17 -23.46 -27.48
CA THR A 61 -17.45 -22.76 -27.38
C THR A 61 -18.38 -23.54 -26.46
N GLU A 62 -18.58 -23.05 -25.24
CA GLU A 62 -19.52 -23.59 -24.27
C GLU A 62 -20.91 -23.01 -24.51
N THR A 63 -21.90 -23.87 -24.78
CA THR A 63 -23.32 -23.48 -24.94
C THR A 63 -24.10 -23.55 -23.63
N ALA A 64 -23.50 -24.11 -22.59
CA ALA A 64 -24.00 -24.24 -21.22
C ALA A 64 -22.81 -24.26 -20.25
N THR A 65 -23.07 -24.10 -18.96
CA THR A 65 -22.02 -24.15 -17.93
C THR A 65 -21.22 -25.45 -18.00
N ALA A 66 -19.89 -25.32 -18.07
CA ALA A 66 -18.95 -26.41 -17.82
C ALA A 66 -18.82 -26.61 -16.31
N ALA A 67 -19.58 -27.56 -15.75
CA ALA A 67 -19.63 -27.83 -14.32
C ALA A 67 -18.78 -29.06 -13.95
N LEU A 68 -17.79 -28.85 -13.08
CA LEU A 68 -17.04 -29.92 -12.43
C LEU A 68 -17.63 -30.16 -11.03
N ASN A 69 -18.16 -31.36 -10.81
CA ASN A 69 -18.83 -31.73 -9.57
C ASN A 69 -17.84 -32.23 -8.50
N ALA A 70 -18.28 -32.21 -7.25
CA ALA A 70 -17.58 -32.85 -6.14
C ALA A 70 -17.74 -34.38 -6.24
N VAL A 71 -16.82 -35.05 -6.93
CA VAL A 71 -16.75 -36.51 -7.02
C VAL A 71 -15.41 -36.99 -6.46
N THR A 72 -15.37 -38.23 -5.98
CA THR A 72 -14.18 -38.82 -5.33
C THR A 72 -13.31 -39.65 -6.27
N THR A 73 -13.65 -39.69 -7.56
CA THR A 73 -13.00 -40.52 -8.58
C THR A 73 -11.65 -39.99 -9.06
N TYR A 74 -11.34 -38.71 -8.80
CA TYR A 74 -10.06 -38.11 -9.14
C TYR A 74 -9.34 -37.57 -7.88
N SER A 75 -8.01 -37.52 -7.95
CA SER A 75 -7.14 -36.99 -6.90
C SER A 75 -6.69 -35.56 -7.18
N SER A 76 -6.51 -35.21 -8.46
CA SER A 76 -6.19 -33.84 -8.88
C SER A 76 -6.60 -33.59 -10.33
N ILE A 77 -6.88 -32.33 -10.64
CA ILE A 77 -7.17 -31.86 -11.99
C ILE A 77 -6.30 -30.64 -12.31
N ILE A 78 -5.59 -30.68 -13.43
CA ILE A 78 -4.86 -29.53 -13.98
C ILE A 78 -5.47 -29.18 -15.33
N ILE A 79 -5.85 -27.92 -15.53
CA ILE A 79 -6.34 -27.37 -16.79
C ILE A 79 -5.31 -26.35 -17.26
N LYS A 80 -4.71 -26.56 -18.44
CA LYS A 80 -3.64 -25.73 -18.98
C LYS A 80 -3.75 -25.60 -20.51
N PRO A 81 -3.48 -24.42 -21.09
CA PRO A 81 -3.39 -24.30 -22.55
C PRO A 81 -2.07 -24.87 -23.07
N THR A 82 -2.07 -25.32 -24.33
CA THR A 82 -0.83 -25.59 -25.10
C THR A 82 -0.59 -24.56 -26.19
N VAL A 83 -1.58 -23.70 -26.45
CA VAL A 83 -1.56 -22.56 -27.37
C VAL A 83 -2.32 -21.40 -26.72
N THR A 84 -2.17 -20.17 -27.22
CA THR A 84 -3.08 -19.10 -26.83
C THR A 84 -4.51 -19.49 -27.23
N ALA A 85 -5.42 -19.60 -26.26
CA ALA A 85 -6.76 -20.13 -26.45
C ALA A 85 -7.80 -19.44 -25.57
N THR A 86 -9.05 -19.48 -26.03
CA THR A 86 -10.22 -18.99 -25.30
C THR A 86 -11.19 -20.12 -25.02
N ILE A 87 -11.53 -20.33 -23.75
CA ILE A 87 -12.74 -21.05 -23.35
C ILE A 87 -13.85 -20.01 -23.31
N GLY A 88 -14.72 -20.01 -24.31
CA GLY A 88 -15.69 -18.94 -24.53
C GLY A 88 -17.13 -19.42 -24.61
N GLY A 89 -18.09 -18.53 -24.39
CA GLY A 89 -19.51 -18.83 -24.59
C GLY A 89 -20.42 -17.68 -24.15
N ALA A 90 -21.69 -17.74 -24.52
CA ALA A 90 -22.71 -16.78 -24.11
C ALA A 90 -23.71 -17.45 -23.16
N VAL A 91 -23.26 -17.76 -21.94
CA VAL A 91 -24.06 -18.46 -20.94
C VAL A 91 -24.75 -17.45 -20.04
N ALA A 92 -26.04 -17.22 -20.28
CA ALA A 92 -26.85 -16.25 -19.53
C ALA A 92 -27.29 -16.80 -18.16
N SER A 93 -27.37 -15.91 -17.17
CA SER A 93 -27.83 -16.21 -15.79
C SER A 93 -27.10 -17.37 -15.10
N ALA A 94 -25.87 -17.66 -15.52
CA ALA A 94 -25.05 -18.75 -15.03
C ALA A 94 -23.56 -18.49 -15.33
N PRO A 95 -22.63 -19.15 -14.63
CA PRO A 95 -21.22 -19.04 -14.94
C PRO A 95 -20.88 -19.84 -16.21
N LEU A 96 -19.82 -19.45 -16.92
CA LEU A 96 -19.27 -20.28 -17.99
C LEU A 96 -18.67 -21.57 -17.43
N VAL A 97 -17.94 -21.45 -16.32
CA VAL A 97 -17.28 -22.56 -15.63
C VAL A 97 -17.71 -22.60 -14.16
N ASN A 98 -18.09 -23.76 -13.66
CA ASN A 98 -18.42 -23.96 -12.24
C ASN A 98 -17.54 -25.06 -11.63
N ILE A 99 -16.77 -24.73 -10.60
CA ILE A 99 -15.86 -25.65 -9.91
C ILE A 99 -16.40 -25.94 -8.51
N GLN A 100 -16.94 -27.14 -8.33
CA GLN A 100 -17.41 -27.64 -7.03
C GLN A 100 -16.50 -28.73 -6.46
N GLY A 101 -15.55 -29.20 -7.25
CA GLY A 101 -14.58 -30.23 -6.89
C GLY A 101 -13.24 -29.68 -6.38
N SER A 102 -12.66 -30.34 -5.38
CA SER A 102 -11.38 -29.96 -4.74
C SER A 102 -10.16 -30.41 -5.56
N ASN A 103 -8.96 -29.88 -5.24
CA ASN A 103 -7.68 -30.22 -5.87
C ASN A 103 -7.62 -29.88 -7.37
N VAL A 104 -8.13 -28.69 -7.73
CA VAL A 104 -8.21 -28.22 -9.11
C VAL A 104 -7.27 -27.05 -9.33
N THR A 105 -6.48 -27.10 -10.39
CA THR A 105 -5.65 -25.97 -10.84
C THR A 105 -6.03 -25.58 -12.26
N ILE A 106 -6.48 -24.34 -12.43
CA ILE A 106 -6.56 -23.67 -13.73
C ILE A 106 -5.30 -22.81 -13.85
N ASP A 107 -4.40 -23.17 -14.76
CA ASP A 107 -3.16 -22.44 -15.04
C ASP A 107 -3.18 -21.97 -16.48
N GLY A 108 -3.37 -20.68 -16.70
CA GLY A 108 -3.45 -20.13 -18.05
C GLY A 108 -2.10 -19.92 -18.75
N SER A 109 -0.97 -20.29 -18.14
CA SER A 109 0.31 -20.27 -18.85
C SER A 109 0.46 -21.48 -19.74
N SER A 110 0.91 -21.32 -20.99
CA SER A 110 1.32 -22.45 -21.85
C SER A 110 2.72 -22.96 -21.54
N THR A 111 3.50 -22.19 -20.79
CA THR A 111 4.87 -22.54 -20.41
C THR A 111 4.88 -23.34 -19.10
N VAL A 112 5.67 -24.41 -19.05
CA VAL A 112 5.86 -25.21 -17.84
C VAL A 112 6.50 -24.35 -16.75
N GLY A 113 5.82 -24.17 -15.62
CA GLY A 113 6.27 -23.28 -14.55
C GLY A 113 6.27 -21.78 -14.89
N GLY A 114 5.72 -21.39 -16.04
CA GLY A 114 5.67 -19.99 -16.48
C GLY A 114 4.53 -19.18 -15.85
N THR A 115 4.51 -17.88 -16.19
CA THR A 115 3.53 -16.89 -15.71
C THR A 115 2.80 -16.17 -16.84
N THR A 116 2.88 -16.70 -18.06
CA THR A 116 2.18 -16.17 -19.25
C THR A 116 0.67 -16.31 -19.11
N LYS A 117 -0.11 -15.43 -19.75
CA LYS A 117 -1.58 -15.43 -19.68
C LYS A 117 -2.19 -15.87 -21.01
N ASP A 118 -1.92 -17.10 -21.41
CA ASP A 118 -2.28 -17.66 -22.72
C ASP A 118 -3.72 -18.21 -22.77
N LEU A 119 -4.34 -18.46 -21.61
CA LEU A 119 -5.74 -18.87 -21.52
C LEU A 119 -6.65 -17.69 -21.18
N THR A 120 -7.62 -17.43 -22.04
CA THR A 120 -8.77 -16.57 -21.75
C THR A 120 -9.99 -17.41 -21.41
N ILE A 121 -10.72 -17.06 -20.36
CA ILE A 121 -12.03 -17.62 -20.03
C ILE A 121 -13.04 -16.48 -20.12
N SER A 122 -14.01 -16.61 -21.02
CA SER A 122 -14.87 -15.48 -21.41
C SER A 122 -16.35 -15.86 -21.48
N ASN A 123 -17.18 -15.21 -20.66
CA ASN A 123 -18.63 -15.29 -20.79
C ASN A 123 -19.17 -14.02 -21.41
N THR A 124 -19.66 -14.08 -22.64
CA THR A 124 -20.13 -12.90 -23.42
C THR A 124 -21.62 -12.65 -23.29
N ALA A 125 -22.35 -13.37 -22.43
CA ALA A 125 -23.78 -13.12 -22.23
C ALA A 125 -24.01 -11.70 -21.68
N ALA A 126 -25.07 -11.05 -22.16
CA ALA A 126 -25.41 -9.67 -21.76
C ALA A 126 -26.13 -9.60 -20.40
N THR A 127 -26.70 -10.72 -19.94
CA THR A 127 -27.55 -10.78 -18.74
C THR A 127 -27.09 -11.90 -17.80
N GLY A 128 -26.84 -11.54 -16.53
CA GLY A 128 -26.57 -12.51 -15.47
C GLY A 128 -25.30 -13.35 -15.70
N SER A 129 -24.33 -12.84 -16.45
CA SER A 129 -23.14 -13.60 -16.83
C SER A 129 -22.08 -13.58 -15.73
N SER A 130 -21.44 -14.72 -15.53
CA SER A 130 -20.21 -14.83 -14.75
C SER A 130 -19.20 -15.71 -15.46
N VAL A 131 -17.92 -15.50 -15.18
CA VAL A 131 -16.86 -16.28 -15.82
C VAL A 131 -16.67 -17.59 -15.08
N ILE A 132 -16.40 -17.52 -13.77
CA ILE A 132 -16.19 -18.71 -12.93
C ILE A 132 -16.97 -18.57 -11.63
N TYR A 133 -17.67 -19.63 -11.25
CA TYR A 133 -18.10 -19.89 -9.88
C TYR A 133 -17.22 -20.97 -9.26
N MET A 134 -16.92 -20.81 -7.98
CA MET A 134 -16.28 -21.81 -7.15
C MET A 134 -16.99 -21.90 -5.80
N GLY A 135 -17.11 -23.10 -5.27
CA GLY A 135 -17.53 -23.30 -3.89
C GLY A 135 -18.00 -24.70 -3.59
N SER A 136 -18.15 -25.00 -2.30
CA SER A 136 -18.65 -26.28 -1.83
C SER A 136 -20.07 -26.55 -2.35
N ALA A 137 -20.35 -27.78 -2.78
CA ALA A 137 -21.72 -28.24 -3.04
C ALA A 137 -22.58 -28.34 -1.77
N ALA A 138 -21.97 -28.56 -0.59
CA ALA A 138 -22.65 -28.64 0.71
C ALA A 138 -21.73 -28.24 1.88
N SER A 139 -22.31 -27.86 3.03
CA SER A 139 -21.57 -27.35 4.20
C SER A 139 -20.59 -28.34 4.84
N ALA A 140 -20.87 -29.65 4.77
CA ALA A 140 -20.04 -30.70 5.37
C ALA A 140 -18.79 -31.07 4.54
N ALA A 141 -18.65 -30.54 3.33
CA ALA A 141 -17.56 -30.84 2.42
C ALA A 141 -17.05 -29.52 1.77
N PRO A 142 -16.19 -28.75 2.48
CA PRO A 142 -15.67 -27.50 1.96
C PRO A 142 -14.91 -27.72 0.66
N LEU A 143 -14.99 -26.77 -0.28
CA LEU A 143 -14.12 -26.75 -1.44
C LEU A 143 -12.69 -26.50 -0.99
N THR A 144 -11.74 -27.33 -1.39
CA THR A 144 -10.34 -27.21 -0.93
C THR A 144 -9.33 -27.32 -2.06
N ASN A 145 -8.21 -26.63 -1.89
CA ASN A 145 -7.03 -26.73 -2.76
C ASN A 145 -7.37 -26.38 -4.22
N VAL A 146 -8.01 -25.23 -4.43
CA VAL A 146 -8.33 -24.74 -5.77
C VAL A 146 -7.49 -23.52 -6.09
N THR A 147 -6.82 -23.56 -7.25
CA THR A 147 -5.98 -22.47 -7.75
C THR A 147 -6.47 -22.01 -9.11
N ILE A 148 -6.71 -20.72 -9.27
CA ILE A 148 -6.83 -20.05 -10.57
C ILE A 148 -5.63 -19.13 -10.72
N LYS A 149 -4.79 -19.41 -11.71
CA LYS A 149 -3.63 -18.58 -11.97
C LYS A 149 -3.36 -18.32 -13.43
N ASN A 150 -2.59 -17.27 -13.68
CA ASN A 150 -2.02 -16.97 -15.00
C ASN A 150 -3.09 -16.89 -16.11
N SER A 151 -4.32 -16.47 -15.81
CA SER A 151 -5.43 -16.50 -16.76
C SER A 151 -5.99 -15.10 -17.03
N ILE A 152 -6.67 -14.93 -18.16
CA ILE A 152 -7.51 -13.75 -18.44
C ILE A 152 -8.97 -14.12 -18.19
N LEU A 153 -9.66 -13.40 -17.30
CA LEU A 153 -11.08 -13.59 -16.99
C LEU A 153 -11.90 -12.41 -17.52
N LEU A 154 -12.73 -12.65 -18.53
CA LEU A 154 -13.47 -11.59 -19.24
C LEU A 154 -14.98 -11.82 -19.14
N ASN A 155 -15.69 -10.89 -18.49
CA ASN A 155 -17.15 -10.91 -18.48
C ASN A 155 -17.74 -10.00 -19.55
N GLY A 156 -18.94 -10.34 -20.04
CA GLY A 156 -19.63 -9.61 -21.10
C GLY A 156 -20.35 -8.34 -20.63
N THR A 157 -20.61 -8.20 -19.33
CA THR A 157 -21.38 -7.09 -18.77
C THR A 157 -20.88 -6.65 -17.39
N THR A 158 -21.13 -5.38 -17.06
CA THR A 158 -20.89 -4.77 -15.74
C THR A 158 -22.02 -5.05 -14.75
N GLY A 159 -23.15 -5.58 -15.20
CA GLY A 159 -24.32 -5.89 -14.35
C GLY A 159 -24.19 -7.18 -13.55
N SER A 160 -23.08 -7.91 -13.67
CA SER A 160 -22.89 -9.21 -13.01
C SER A 160 -21.43 -9.43 -12.62
N THR A 161 -21.19 -10.22 -11.58
CA THR A 161 -19.85 -10.46 -11.03
C THR A 161 -19.02 -11.36 -11.95
N ASN A 162 -17.71 -11.11 -12.06
CA ASN A 162 -16.79 -11.87 -12.90
C ASN A 162 -16.41 -13.23 -12.28
N LEU A 163 -15.67 -13.23 -11.16
CA LEU A 163 -15.27 -14.44 -10.40
C LEU A 163 -15.97 -14.49 -9.04
N ILE A 164 -16.62 -15.61 -8.73
CA ILE A 164 -17.28 -15.84 -7.43
C ILE A 164 -16.68 -17.04 -6.69
N ILE A 165 -16.38 -16.84 -5.41
CA ILE A 165 -15.94 -17.88 -4.47
C ILE A 165 -16.94 -17.91 -3.30
N ALA A 166 -17.87 -18.86 -3.34
CA ALA A 166 -18.95 -18.97 -2.36
C ALA A 166 -19.39 -20.45 -2.21
N ASN A 167 -20.65 -20.80 -2.51
CA ASN A 167 -21.17 -22.18 -2.53
C ASN A 167 -21.34 -22.76 -3.95
N GLY A 168 -20.53 -22.30 -4.93
CA GLY A 168 -20.74 -22.61 -6.34
C GLY A 168 -21.92 -21.84 -6.97
N SER A 169 -22.44 -20.85 -6.25
CA SER A 169 -23.44 -19.86 -6.66
C SER A 169 -23.09 -18.51 -5.98
N THR A 170 -24.07 -17.62 -5.80
CA THR A 170 -23.93 -16.31 -5.14
C THR A 170 -24.24 -16.33 -3.64
N VAL A 171 -24.47 -17.50 -3.05
CA VAL A 171 -24.80 -17.68 -1.62
C VAL A 171 -23.56 -18.08 -0.85
N ALA A 172 -23.43 -17.60 0.39
CA ALA A 172 -22.30 -17.87 1.26
C ALA A 172 -22.00 -19.38 1.37
N GLY A 173 -20.74 -19.77 1.20
CA GLY A 173 -20.32 -21.18 1.17
C GLY A 173 -19.12 -21.51 2.04
N TYR A 174 -18.65 -22.76 1.90
CA TYR A 174 -17.53 -23.29 2.66
C TYR A 174 -16.35 -23.61 1.74
N PHE A 175 -15.17 -23.10 2.07
CA PHE A 175 -13.97 -23.32 1.28
C PHE A 175 -12.72 -23.06 2.11
N ASN A 176 -11.59 -23.68 1.75
CA ASN A 176 -10.27 -23.42 2.34
C ASN A 176 -9.17 -23.61 1.29
N ASN A 177 -7.99 -23.02 1.50
CA ASN A 177 -6.84 -23.15 0.61
C ASN A 177 -7.17 -22.76 -0.84
N ILE A 178 -7.73 -21.57 -1.02
CA ILE A 178 -8.10 -21.04 -2.33
C ILE A 178 -7.08 -20.01 -2.76
N THR A 179 -6.52 -20.17 -3.96
CA THR A 179 -5.54 -19.24 -4.53
C THR A 179 -6.06 -18.62 -5.83
N VAL A 180 -6.07 -17.29 -5.91
CA VAL A 180 -6.30 -16.53 -7.12
C VAL A 180 -5.06 -15.70 -7.39
N GLN A 181 -4.25 -16.09 -8.38
CA GLN A 181 -2.91 -15.55 -8.56
C GLN A 181 -2.58 -15.10 -9.98
N ASN A 182 -2.00 -13.91 -10.14
CA ASN A 182 -1.49 -13.45 -11.45
C ASN A 182 -2.53 -13.57 -12.58
N ASN A 183 -3.79 -13.25 -12.31
CA ASN A 183 -4.83 -13.19 -13.33
C ASN A 183 -4.99 -11.76 -13.86
N ASP A 184 -5.59 -11.63 -15.04
CA ASP A 184 -6.09 -10.36 -15.57
C ASP A 184 -7.61 -10.42 -15.61
N ILE A 185 -8.28 -9.66 -14.74
CA ILE A 185 -9.72 -9.74 -14.52
C ILE A 185 -10.34 -8.43 -14.99
N ARG A 186 -11.26 -8.53 -15.95
CA ARG A 186 -11.83 -7.39 -16.67
C ARG A 186 -13.34 -7.51 -16.80
N THR A 187 -14.03 -6.38 -16.65
CA THR A 187 -15.47 -6.23 -16.78
C THR A 187 -16.28 -7.01 -15.74
N GLY A 188 -17.21 -6.33 -15.06
CA GLY A 188 -18.09 -6.95 -14.06
C GLY A 188 -18.58 -5.97 -13.00
N PHE A 189 -19.60 -6.37 -12.26
CA PHE A 189 -20.04 -5.62 -11.08
C PHE A 189 -18.95 -5.69 -10.01
N ASN A 190 -18.46 -6.91 -9.75
CA ASN A 190 -17.26 -7.17 -8.97
C ASN A 190 -16.23 -7.92 -9.81
N GLY A 191 -14.94 -7.70 -9.54
CA GLY A 191 -13.84 -8.48 -10.10
C GLY A 191 -13.75 -9.86 -9.45
N ILE A 192 -13.29 -9.88 -8.20
CA ILE A 192 -13.25 -11.08 -7.35
C ILE A 192 -14.24 -10.88 -6.20
N PHE A 193 -15.20 -11.80 -6.06
CA PHE A 193 -16.21 -11.75 -5.02
C PHE A 193 -16.17 -13.02 -4.17
N VAL A 194 -15.81 -12.84 -2.90
CA VAL A 194 -15.67 -13.94 -1.94
C VAL A 194 -16.75 -13.79 -0.86
N LEU A 195 -17.54 -14.85 -0.69
CA LEU A 195 -18.59 -14.91 0.30
C LEU A 195 -18.55 -16.26 1.02
N ALA A 196 -17.90 -16.27 2.19
CA ALA A 196 -17.87 -17.41 3.08
C ALA A 196 -19.06 -17.37 4.04
N ASN A 197 -19.53 -18.54 4.47
CA ASN A 197 -20.38 -18.62 5.65
C ASN A 197 -19.53 -18.31 6.90
N THR A 198 -20.00 -17.41 7.77
CA THR A 198 -19.24 -16.97 8.94
C THR A 198 -19.11 -18.11 9.96
N ALA A 199 -17.96 -18.78 9.94
CA ALA A 199 -17.61 -19.85 10.85
C ALA A 199 -16.10 -19.82 11.12
N ALA A 200 -15.70 -20.17 12.35
CA ALA A 200 -14.29 -20.21 12.73
C ALA A 200 -13.50 -21.13 11.79
N GLY A 201 -12.42 -20.62 11.21
CA GLY A 201 -11.58 -21.38 10.28
C GLY A 201 -12.17 -21.60 8.88
N ASN A 202 -13.39 -21.17 8.57
CA ASN A 202 -13.88 -21.20 7.18
C ASN A 202 -13.24 -20.08 6.35
N GLY A 203 -12.91 -20.37 5.11
CA GLY A 203 -12.15 -19.47 4.23
C GLY A 203 -10.67 -19.37 4.58
N ASN A 204 -10.13 -20.30 5.38
CA ASN A 204 -8.74 -20.26 5.82
C ASN A 204 -7.78 -20.44 4.63
N ASN A 205 -6.65 -19.75 4.70
CA ASN A 205 -5.64 -19.72 3.64
C ASN A 205 -6.21 -19.24 2.28
N LEU A 206 -7.09 -18.25 2.30
CA LEU A 206 -7.48 -17.54 1.08
C LEU A 206 -6.32 -16.62 0.64
N LEU A 207 -5.81 -16.83 -0.56
CA LEU A 207 -4.73 -16.04 -1.14
C LEU A 207 -5.20 -15.39 -2.46
N ILE A 208 -5.22 -14.05 -2.49
CA ILE A 208 -5.52 -13.27 -3.69
C ILE A 208 -4.31 -12.39 -3.98
N THR A 209 -3.45 -12.81 -4.92
CA THR A 209 -2.15 -12.16 -5.10
C THR A 209 -1.71 -11.90 -6.54
N GLY A 210 -1.06 -10.78 -6.80
CA GLY A 210 -0.48 -10.49 -8.11
C GLY A 210 -1.51 -10.29 -9.23
N ASN A 211 -2.80 -10.15 -8.93
CA ASN A 211 -3.83 -10.00 -9.95
C ASN A 211 -3.90 -8.56 -10.46
N THR A 212 -4.21 -8.41 -11.74
CA THR A 212 -4.60 -7.14 -12.35
C THR A 212 -6.12 -7.11 -12.42
N VAL A 213 -6.77 -6.20 -11.69
CA VAL A 213 -8.23 -6.03 -11.70
C VAL A 213 -8.54 -4.64 -12.21
N THR A 214 -8.96 -4.56 -13.47
CA THR A 214 -9.07 -3.31 -14.21
C THR A 214 -10.27 -3.34 -15.15
N ASN A 215 -10.51 -2.26 -15.90
CA ASN A 215 -11.44 -2.20 -17.03
C ASN A 215 -12.90 -2.55 -16.65
N ASN A 216 -13.75 -1.53 -16.54
CA ASN A 216 -15.21 -1.73 -16.35
C ASN A 216 -15.58 -2.64 -15.16
N ILE A 217 -14.82 -2.57 -14.07
CA ILE A 217 -15.26 -3.09 -12.77
C ILE A 217 -15.91 -1.93 -12.02
N ILE A 218 -17.19 -2.07 -11.64
CA ILE A 218 -17.99 -0.89 -11.25
C ILE A 218 -18.40 -0.83 -9.77
N GLN A 219 -18.17 -1.88 -8.97
CA GLN A 219 -18.47 -1.88 -7.53
C GLN A 219 -17.27 -2.24 -6.66
N ASN A 220 -16.81 -3.49 -6.67
CA ASN A 220 -15.64 -3.94 -5.91
C ASN A 220 -14.61 -4.57 -6.85
N ALA A 221 -13.35 -4.15 -6.79
CA ALA A 221 -12.29 -4.92 -7.46
C ALA A 221 -12.11 -6.27 -6.76
N ILE A 222 -12.00 -6.24 -5.43
CA ILE A 222 -11.95 -7.43 -4.57
C ILE A 222 -12.91 -7.22 -3.40
N TYR A 223 -13.86 -8.14 -3.24
CA TYR A 223 -14.76 -8.20 -2.08
C TYR A 223 -14.53 -9.49 -1.31
N VAL A 224 -14.41 -9.40 0.02
CA VAL A 224 -14.30 -10.55 0.92
C VAL A 224 -15.25 -10.37 2.09
N ALA A 225 -16.12 -11.36 2.34
CA ALA A 225 -17.03 -11.39 3.48
C ALA A 225 -17.14 -12.79 4.09
N GLY A 226 -17.41 -12.83 5.39
CA GLY A 226 -17.67 -14.04 6.18
C GLY A 226 -16.48 -14.99 6.39
N VAL A 227 -15.28 -14.61 5.93
CA VAL A 227 -14.07 -15.43 6.13
C VAL A 227 -13.67 -15.38 7.60
N GLY A 228 -13.83 -16.50 8.31
CA GLY A 228 -13.42 -16.64 9.72
C GLY A 228 -12.01 -17.21 9.90
N GLY A 229 -11.39 -17.72 8.84
CA GLY A 229 -9.97 -18.09 8.77
C GLY A 229 -9.06 -16.93 8.36
N THR A 230 -7.87 -17.23 7.83
CA THR A 230 -6.93 -16.21 7.32
C THR A 230 -7.20 -15.87 5.86
N SER A 231 -7.07 -14.58 5.52
CA SER A 231 -7.07 -14.09 4.13
C SER A 231 -5.88 -13.17 3.86
N THR A 232 -5.22 -13.35 2.71
CA THR A 232 -4.12 -12.48 2.25
C THR A 232 -4.46 -11.92 0.89
N ILE A 233 -4.49 -10.59 0.79
CA ILE A 233 -4.75 -9.85 -0.45
C ILE A 233 -3.51 -9.01 -0.72
N SER A 234 -2.65 -9.46 -1.64
CA SER A 234 -1.32 -8.88 -1.78
C SER A 234 -0.85 -8.64 -3.21
N ASN A 235 -0.03 -7.61 -3.42
CA ASN A 235 0.61 -7.36 -4.72
C ASN A 235 -0.36 -7.24 -5.91
N ASN A 236 -1.64 -6.91 -5.67
CA ASN A 236 -2.61 -6.73 -6.74
C ASN A 236 -2.48 -5.32 -7.33
N THR A 237 -2.69 -5.19 -8.63
CA THR A 237 -2.82 -3.92 -9.34
C THR A 237 -4.30 -3.69 -9.63
N ILE A 238 -4.88 -2.66 -9.00
CA ILE A 238 -6.30 -2.35 -9.07
C ILE A 238 -6.46 -0.97 -9.71
N ALA A 239 -7.25 -0.88 -10.78
CA ALA A 239 -7.64 0.38 -11.40
C ALA A 239 -9.08 0.29 -11.91
N ILE A 240 -10.04 0.70 -11.06
CA ILE A 240 -11.47 0.58 -11.35
C ILE A 240 -12.14 1.94 -11.54
N SER A 241 -13.20 1.98 -12.34
CA SER A 241 -13.97 3.20 -12.57
C SER A 241 -15.44 2.86 -12.75
N ARG A 242 -16.30 3.58 -12.03
CA ARG A 242 -17.76 3.49 -12.16
C ARG A 242 -18.32 4.74 -12.85
N PRO A 243 -19.06 4.60 -13.96
CA PRO A 243 -19.71 5.73 -14.62
C PRO A 243 -21.09 6.08 -14.04
N ASP A 244 -21.75 5.13 -13.38
CA ASP A 244 -23.16 5.24 -12.99
C ASP A 244 -23.36 5.73 -11.54
N ALA A 245 -24.43 6.53 -11.35
CA ALA A 245 -24.82 7.08 -10.06
C ALA A 245 -25.51 6.05 -9.14
N GLY A 246 -25.44 6.31 -7.84
CA GLY A 246 -26.22 5.59 -6.82
C GLY A 246 -27.45 6.38 -6.34
N SER A 247 -28.24 5.75 -5.49
CA SER A 247 -29.40 6.37 -4.82
C SER A 247 -29.15 6.53 -3.32
N SER A 248 -30.10 7.14 -2.59
CA SER A 248 -30.02 7.24 -1.13
C SER A 248 -30.10 5.91 -0.39
N THR A 249 -30.79 4.91 -0.96
CA THR A 249 -30.89 3.57 -0.38
C THR A 249 -29.79 2.64 -0.87
N THR A 250 -29.24 2.90 -2.05
CA THR A 250 -28.16 2.13 -2.67
C THR A 250 -27.05 3.05 -3.21
N PRO A 251 -26.21 3.63 -2.33
CA PRO A 251 -25.10 4.45 -2.77
C PRO A 251 -24.15 3.71 -3.70
N ALA A 252 -23.68 4.38 -4.75
CA ALA A 252 -22.77 3.85 -5.75
C ALA A 252 -21.34 3.91 -5.23
N GLY A 253 -20.89 2.78 -4.68
CA GLY A 253 -19.52 2.59 -4.24
C GLY A 253 -18.60 2.16 -5.37
N SER A 254 -17.40 2.70 -5.40
CA SER A 254 -16.26 2.13 -6.14
C SER A 254 -15.15 1.81 -5.15
N LEU A 255 -14.95 0.52 -4.89
CA LEU A 255 -14.12 0.01 -3.81
C LEU A 255 -13.00 -0.83 -4.39
N GLY A 256 -11.75 -0.46 -4.12
CA GLY A 256 -10.61 -1.27 -4.54
C GLY A 256 -10.64 -2.63 -3.84
N ILE A 257 -10.48 -2.61 -2.52
CA ILE A 257 -10.62 -3.79 -1.67
C ILE A 257 -11.68 -3.52 -0.60
N ASN A 258 -12.63 -4.43 -0.44
CA ASN A 258 -13.71 -4.30 0.52
C ASN A 258 -13.81 -5.56 1.39
N LEU A 259 -13.55 -5.40 2.69
CA LEU A 259 -13.80 -6.42 3.70
C LEU A 259 -15.17 -6.17 4.33
N GLY A 260 -16.12 -7.00 3.92
CA GLY A 260 -17.50 -6.99 4.40
C GLY A 260 -17.69 -7.79 5.69
N ALA A 261 -18.95 -7.90 6.08
CA ALA A 261 -19.39 -8.47 7.36
C ALA A 261 -18.78 -9.86 7.64
N GLY A 262 -18.38 -10.10 8.90
CA GLY A 262 -17.89 -11.40 9.36
C GLY A 262 -16.45 -11.75 8.96
N THR A 263 -15.73 -10.86 8.26
CA THR A 263 -14.34 -11.11 7.87
C THR A 263 -13.38 -10.91 9.05
N ASN A 264 -12.45 -11.84 9.24
CA ASN A 264 -11.40 -11.77 10.25
C ASN A 264 -10.02 -12.14 9.67
N ASN A 265 -8.96 -11.86 10.42
CA ASN A 265 -7.57 -12.27 10.17
C ASN A 265 -7.09 -11.97 8.75
N ALA A 266 -7.38 -10.76 8.28
CA ALA A 266 -7.03 -10.33 6.94
C ALA A 266 -5.69 -9.58 6.91
N THR A 267 -4.88 -9.86 5.90
CA THR A 267 -3.66 -9.13 5.57
C THR A 267 -3.78 -8.52 4.19
N ILE A 268 -3.71 -7.20 4.09
CA ILE A 268 -3.81 -6.44 2.84
C ILE A 268 -2.50 -5.68 2.64
N ASN A 269 -1.63 -6.15 1.73
CA ASN A 269 -0.31 -5.56 1.58
C ASN A 269 0.29 -5.52 0.17
N GLY A 270 1.12 -4.52 -0.11
CA GLY A 270 1.81 -4.43 -1.41
C GLY A 270 0.89 -4.14 -2.60
N ASN A 271 -0.38 -3.80 -2.37
CA ASN A 271 -1.32 -3.52 -3.47
C ASN A 271 -1.11 -2.10 -4.00
N THR A 272 -1.26 -1.95 -5.32
CA THR A 272 -1.34 -0.63 -5.98
C THR A 272 -2.78 -0.41 -6.39
N ILE A 273 -3.41 0.64 -5.85
CA ILE A 273 -4.87 0.81 -5.92
C ILE A 273 -5.22 2.20 -6.44
N SER A 274 -6.01 2.24 -7.51
CA SER A 274 -6.81 3.38 -7.92
C SER A 274 -8.27 3.00 -8.13
N ALA A 275 -9.16 3.90 -7.75
CA ALA A 275 -10.60 3.72 -7.88
C ALA A 275 -11.25 5.07 -8.15
N LYS A 276 -12.23 5.10 -9.07
CA LYS A 276 -12.90 6.33 -9.46
C LYS A 276 -14.40 6.13 -9.57
N ASN A 277 -15.18 7.16 -9.26
CA ASN A 277 -16.57 7.26 -9.65
C ASN A 277 -16.75 8.55 -10.47
N THR A 278 -16.98 8.39 -11.77
CA THR A 278 -17.06 9.49 -12.73
C THR A 278 -18.48 10.01 -12.92
N SER A 279 -19.45 9.51 -12.13
CA SER A 279 -20.82 9.99 -12.21
C SER A 279 -20.93 11.43 -11.70
N GLY A 280 -21.59 12.30 -12.48
CA GLY A 280 -21.82 13.70 -12.10
C GLY A 280 -23.06 13.94 -11.24
N SER A 281 -23.81 12.90 -10.87
CA SER A 281 -25.08 13.00 -10.12
C SER A 281 -25.27 11.85 -9.12
N GLY A 282 -26.29 11.96 -8.25
CA GLY A 282 -26.68 10.93 -7.30
C GLY A 282 -25.76 10.78 -6.07
N ILE A 283 -25.85 9.62 -5.40
CA ILE A 283 -25.06 9.33 -4.19
C ILE A 283 -23.89 8.42 -4.50
N ASN A 284 -22.67 8.96 -4.42
CA ASN A 284 -21.44 8.31 -4.86
C ASN A 284 -20.37 8.36 -3.76
N TYR A 285 -19.58 7.28 -3.68
CA TYR A 285 -18.40 7.22 -2.83
C TYR A 285 -17.33 6.32 -3.42
N VAL A 286 -16.08 6.55 -3.01
CA VAL A 286 -14.94 5.75 -3.45
C VAL A 286 -14.06 5.47 -2.24
N SER A 287 -13.64 4.21 -2.08
CA SER A 287 -12.59 3.87 -1.13
C SER A 287 -11.52 3.01 -1.79
N GLY A 288 -10.25 3.30 -1.50
CA GLY A 288 -9.16 2.40 -1.88
C GLY A 288 -9.31 1.05 -1.17
N ILE A 289 -9.39 1.10 0.17
CA ILE A 289 -9.60 -0.07 1.04
C ILE A 289 -10.70 0.26 2.04
N ALA A 290 -11.76 -0.54 2.09
CA ALA A 290 -12.83 -0.45 3.08
C ALA A 290 -12.81 -1.67 4.00
N ILE A 291 -12.81 -1.43 5.32
CA ILE A 291 -12.79 -2.45 6.36
C ILE A 291 -14.02 -2.25 7.23
N SER A 292 -15.03 -3.09 7.06
CA SER A 292 -16.28 -3.01 7.84
C SER A 292 -16.85 -4.39 8.17
N PRO A 293 -16.07 -5.27 8.84
CA PRO A 293 -16.52 -6.61 9.21
C PRO A 293 -17.65 -6.64 10.24
N GLY A 294 -17.85 -5.59 11.05
CA GLY A 294 -19.00 -5.50 11.96
C GLY A 294 -19.04 -6.60 13.02
N THR A 295 -17.88 -7.12 13.45
CA THR A 295 -17.75 -8.16 14.47
C THR A 295 -16.70 -7.78 15.52
N THR A 296 -16.78 -8.38 16.70
CA THR A 296 -15.89 -8.08 17.83
C THR A 296 -14.56 -8.84 17.79
N ASN A 297 -14.45 -9.86 16.95
CA ASN A 297 -13.24 -10.67 16.77
C ASN A 297 -12.64 -10.36 15.41
N VAL A 298 -12.03 -9.18 15.28
CA VAL A 298 -11.33 -8.74 14.06
C VAL A 298 -9.86 -8.54 14.40
N SER A 299 -8.98 -9.03 13.53
CA SER A 299 -7.57 -8.65 13.45
C SER A 299 -7.23 -8.44 11.98
N THR A 300 -6.95 -7.20 11.59
CA THR A 300 -6.66 -6.87 10.18
C THR A 300 -5.41 -6.01 10.09
N ASN A 301 -4.49 -6.37 9.20
CA ASN A 301 -3.28 -5.60 8.92
C ASN A 301 -3.36 -5.04 7.50
N VAL A 302 -3.19 -3.72 7.36
CA VAL A 302 -3.17 -3.01 6.08
C VAL A 302 -1.87 -2.25 5.97
N TYR A 303 -0.95 -2.72 5.13
CA TYR A 303 0.39 -2.12 5.04
C TYR A 303 1.09 -2.21 3.71
N ASN A 304 2.06 -1.33 3.47
CA ASN A 304 2.84 -1.29 2.22
C ASN A 304 1.97 -1.16 0.97
N ASN A 305 0.75 -0.62 1.08
CA ASN A 305 -0.09 -0.36 -0.08
C ASN A 305 0.23 1.04 -0.63
N THR A 306 0.18 1.16 -1.96
CA THR A 306 0.20 2.43 -2.66
C THR A 306 -1.21 2.74 -3.14
N ILE A 307 -1.84 3.75 -2.54
CA ILE A 307 -3.23 4.12 -2.83
C ILE A 307 -3.23 5.50 -3.50
N THR A 308 -3.63 5.53 -4.76
CA THR A 308 -3.55 6.73 -5.58
C THR A 308 -4.81 6.97 -6.39
N GLU A 309 -5.05 8.23 -6.78
CA GLU A 309 -6.12 8.60 -7.70
C GLU A 309 -7.55 8.21 -7.26
N ILE A 310 -7.79 8.11 -5.95
CA ILE A 310 -9.15 7.95 -5.41
C ILE A 310 -9.94 9.21 -5.71
N SER A 311 -10.90 9.15 -6.65
CA SER A 311 -11.50 10.39 -7.15
C SER A 311 -12.92 10.29 -7.72
N GLY A 312 -13.60 11.43 -7.78
CA GLY A 312 -14.93 11.55 -8.36
C GLY A 312 -15.72 12.76 -7.85
N ALA A 313 -16.96 12.92 -8.33
CA ALA A 313 -17.93 13.81 -7.71
C ALA A 313 -18.65 13.05 -6.58
N LEU A 314 -18.09 13.11 -5.36
CA LEU A 314 -18.46 12.23 -4.25
C LEU A 314 -19.31 13.00 -3.24
N THR A 315 -20.55 12.53 -3.03
CA THR A 315 -21.53 13.16 -2.15
C THR A 315 -21.61 12.51 -0.77
N TYR A 316 -21.02 11.32 -0.60
CA TYR A 316 -21.09 10.56 0.64
C TYR A 316 -19.81 10.73 1.48
N VAL A 317 -19.99 10.75 2.81
CA VAL A 317 -18.97 11.16 3.79
C VAL A 317 -17.83 10.14 4.03
N ASN A 318 -17.85 8.98 3.38
CA ASN A 318 -16.88 7.89 3.61
C ASN A 318 -15.80 7.78 2.53
N SER A 319 -15.76 8.73 1.57
CA SER A 319 -14.82 8.66 0.47
C SER A 319 -13.38 8.82 0.97
N SER A 320 -12.53 7.82 0.73
CA SER A 320 -11.25 7.71 1.44
C SER A 320 -10.19 6.86 0.76
N GLY A 321 -8.92 7.02 1.14
CA GLY A 321 -7.90 6.01 0.82
C GLY A 321 -8.16 4.71 1.57
N VAL A 322 -8.27 4.79 2.90
CA VAL A 322 -8.61 3.69 3.80
C VAL A 322 -9.77 4.09 4.71
N TYR A 323 -10.81 3.27 4.75
CA TYR A 323 -11.96 3.41 5.64
C TYR A 323 -12.01 2.25 6.64
N VAL A 324 -12.07 2.58 7.93
CA VAL A 324 -12.33 1.62 9.01
C VAL A 324 -13.68 1.97 9.64
N GLY A 325 -14.69 1.11 9.44
CA GLY A 325 -16.08 1.40 9.83
C GLY A 325 -16.73 0.25 10.60
N GLY A 326 -17.87 0.55 11.25
CA GLY A 326 -18.63 -0.45 12.00
C GLY A 326 -17.93 -0.93 13.28
N VAL A 327 -18.42 -2.01 13.89
CA VAL A 327 -17.74 -2.64 15.03
C VAL A 327 -16.52 -3.39 14.48
N THR A 328 -15.33 -2.79 14.61
CA THR A 328 -14.12 -3.28 13.94
C THR A 328 -12.90 -3.04 14.86
N PRO A 329 -12.61 -3.96 15.79
CA PRO A 329 -11.46 -3.86 16.66
C PRO A 329 -10.15 -4.39 16.02
N ASN A 330 -9.02 -4.07 16.64
CA ASN A 330 -7.66 -4.55 16.36
C ASN A 330 -7.22 -4.44 14.88
N VAL A 331 -7.48 -3.29 14.26
CA VAL A 331 -6.96 -2.97 12.93
C VAL A 331 -5.60 -2.29 13.05
N LYS A 332 -4.64 -2.67 12.21
CA LYS A 332 -3.40 -1.92 12.01
C LYS A 332 -3.36 -1.36 10.60
N VAL A 333 -3.17 -0.05 10.46
CA VAL A 333 -2.99 0.64 9.18
C VAL A 333 -1.62 1.29 9.19
N TYR A 334 -0.65 0.75 8.47
CA TYR A 334 0.73 1.23 8.58
C TYR A 334 1.57 1.14 7.34
N SER A 335 2.59 1.99 7.21
CA SER A 335 3.50 1.99 6.05
C SER A 335 2.76 2.04 4.70
N ASN A 336 1.57 2.67 4.65
CA ASN A 336 0.87 2.90 3.38
C ASN A 336 1.27 4.26 2.83
N LYS A 337 1.46 4.33 1.51
CA LYS A 337 1.67 5.58 0.78
C LYS A 337 0.35 5.98 0.10
N MET A 338 -0.14 7.19 0.39
CA MET A 338 -1.40 7.70 -0.16
C MET A 338 -1.20 9.07 -0.80
N SER A 339 -1.65 9.24 -2.04
CA SER A 339 -1.56 10.52 -2.77
C SER A 339 -2.55 10.63 -3.92
N GLY A 340 -3.03 11.83 -4.22
CA GLY A 340 -3.94 12.05 -5.34
C GLY A 340 -5.39 11.67 -5.02
N LEU A 341 -5.81 11.91 -3.78
CA LEU A 341 -7.16 11.64 -3.30
C LEU A 341 -7.99 12.91 -3.50
N LYS A 342 -8.97 12.90 -4.41
CA LYS A 342 -9.61 14.12 -4.91
C LYS A 342 -11.12 13.99 -5.01
N ASN A 343 -11.85 14.76 -4.22
CA ASN A 343 -13.27 14.97 -4.43
C ASN A 343 -13.49 16.23 -5.28
N THR A 344 -14.05 16.05 -6.48
CA THR A 344 -14.30 17.12 -7.43
C THR A 344 -15.64 17.81 -7.21
N LEU A 345 -16.48 17.30 -6.31
CA LEU A 345 -17.75 17.93 -5.99
C LEU A 345 -17.54 19.07 -4.97
N THR A 346 -17.87 20.29 -5.38
CA THR A 346 -17.79 21.48 -4.54
C THR A 346 -18.52 21.29 -3.21
N GLY A 347 -17.88 21.67 -2.11
CA GLY A 347 -18.44 21.61 -0.75
C GLY A 347 -18.36 20.24 -0.09
N ASN A 348 -17.89 19.19 -0.79
CA ASN A 348 -17.83 17.84 -0.25
C ASN A 348 -16.43 17.45 0.19
N LEU A 349 -16.39 16.50 1.11
CA LEU A 349 -15.18 16.14 1.84
C LEU A 349 -14.32 15.10 1.11
N MET A 350 -13.04 15.03 1.48
CA MET A 350 -12.10 13.99 1.05
C MET A 350 -11.11 13.70 2.18
N GLN A 351 -10.88 12.41 2.48
CA GLN A 351 -9.94 11.99 3.52
C GLN A 351 -8.95 10.94 3.02
N ALA A 352 -7.74 10.85 3.60
CA ALA A 352 -6.87 9.71 3.32
C ALA A 352 -7.20 8.49 4.18
N ILE A 353 -7.22 8.65 5.51
CA ILE A 353 -7.59 7.58 6.44
C ILE A 353 -8.79 8.04 7.25
N VAL A 354 -9.84 7.22 7.32
CA VAL A 354 -11.03 7.45 8.14
C VAL A 354 -11.14 6.38 9.21
N LEU A 355 -11.11 6.81 10.48
CA LEU A 355 -11.34 5.97 11.65
C LEU A 355 -12.77 6.21 12.13
N GLY A 356 -13.68 5.36 11.67
CA GLY A 356 -15.12 5.42 11.93
C GLY A 356 -15.66 4.16 12.60
N SER A 357 -14.84 3.46 13.40
CA SER A 357 -15.37 2.34 14.17
C SER A 357 -16.43 2.84 15.16
N SER A 358 -17.48 2.04 15.37
CA SER A 358 -18.44 2.26 16.44
C SER A 358 -17.98 1.67 17.79
N SER A 359 -16.83 0.99 17.83
CA SER A 359 -16.26 0.45 19.08
C SER A 359 -15.51 1.52 19.86
N THR A 360 -15.73 1.58 21.17
CA THR A 360 -14.96 2.44 22.10
C THR A 360 -13.66 1.79 22.58
N THR A 361 -13.43 0.53 22.23
CA THR A 361 -12.21 -0.24 22.53
C THR A 361 -11.61 -0.79 21.23
N ALA A 362 -11.68 0.00 20.15
CA ALA A 362 -11.31 -0.45 18.81
C ALA A 362 -9.83 -0.87 18.70
N ASN A 363 -8.95 -0.41 19.59
CA ASN A 363 -7.53 -0.79 19.62
C ASN A 363 -6.87 -0.71 18.23
N THR A 364 -7.22 0.35 17.46
CA THR A 364 -6.71 0.54 16.10
C THR A 364 -5.40 1.30 16.16
N LEU A 365 -4.38 0.78 15.49
CA LEU A 365 -3.04 1.36 15.44
C LEU A 365 -2.77 1.88 14.02
N VAL A 366 -2.54 3.19 13.89
CA VAL A 366 -2.29 3.87 12.62
C VAL A 366 -0.90 4.49 12.69
N TYR A 367 0.07 3.93 11.96
CA TYR A 367 1.46 4.37 12.11
C TYR A 367 2.31 4.30 10.86
N ASN A 368 3.37 5.09 10.79
CA ASN A 368 4.27 5.15 9.63
C ASN A 368 3.52 5.34 8.30
N ASN A 369 2.33 5.93 8.25
CA ASN A 369 1.69 6.19 6.96
C ASN A 369 2.25 7.49 6.38
N VAL A 370 2.36 7.54 5.06
CA VAL A 370 2.86 8.70 4.30
C VAL A 370 1.73 9.21 3.42
N ILE A 371 1.20 10.38 3.74
CA ILE A 371 0.00 10.93 3.13
C ILE A 371 0.31 12.29 2.51
N SER A 372 -0.04 12.46 1.24
CA SER A 372 0.08 13.73 0.49
C SER A 372 -1.09 13.92 -0.48
N ASP A 373 -1.19 15.08 -1.15
CA ASP A 373 -2.16 15.35 -2.22
C ASP A 373 -3.60 14.84 -1.91
N VAL A 374 -4.16 15.34 -0.81
CA VAL A 374 -5.59 15.15 -0.46
C VAL A 374 -6.34 16.45 -0.70
N LEU A 375 -7.37 16.39 -1.54
CA LEU A 375 -8.09 17.56 -2.06
C LEU A 375 -9.61 17.38 -1.94
N ALA A 376 -10.25 18.38 -1.36
CA ALA A 376 -11.68 18.66 -1.49
C ALA A 376 -11.84 19.89 -2.39
N THR A 377 -13.03 20.16 -2.94
CA THR A 377 -13.24 21.34 -3.81
C THR A 377 -14.13 22.37 -3.12
N GLY A 378 -13.82 23.66 -3.24
CA GLY A 378 -14.61 24.75 -2.64
C GLY A 378 -14.66 24.70 -1.11
N ALA A 379 -15.86 24.81 -0.53
CA ALA A 379 -16.07 24.79 0.92
C ALA A 379 -15.92 23.38 1.57
N GLY A 380 -15.45 22.39 0.81
CA GLY A 380 -15.29 21.02 1.28
C GLY A 380 -14.17 20.84 2.32
N GLN A 381 -14.28 19.79 3.12
CA GLN A 381 -13.28 19.44 4.13
C GLN A 381 -12.24 18.46 3.57
N ALA A 382 -10.95 18.79 3.68
CA ALA A 382 -9.86 17.88 3.33
C ALA A 382 -9.10 17.42 4.58
N ALA A 383 -8.96 16.11 4.80
CA ALA A 383 -8.23 15.58 5.94
C ALA A 383 -7.18 14.53 5.57
N GLY A 384 -6.00 14.57 6.18
CA GLY A 384 -5.04 13.48 6.09
C GLY A 384 -5.58 12.26 6.83
N ILE A 385 -5.59 12.34 8.15
CA ILE A 385 -6.20 11.33 9.03
C ILE A 385 -7.43 11.94 9.70
N PHE A 386 -8.58 11.30 9.54
CA PHE A 386 -9.87 11.72 10.08
C PHE A 386 -10.40 10.71 11.09
N VAL A 387 -10.49 11.13 12.35
CA VAL A 387 -11.18 10.38 13.40
C VAL A 387 -12.65 10.79 13.40
N TYR A 388 -13.49 9.93 12.84
CA TYR A 388 -14.92 10.17 12.72
C TYR A 388 -15.71 9.74 13.95
N SER A 389 -15.38 8.59 14.56
CA SER A 389 -16.10 8.03 15.74
C SER A 389 -15.27 6.96 16.44
N GLY A 390 -15.71 6.53 17.62
CA GLY A 390 -15.10 5.41 18.36
C GLY A 390 -13.96 5.86 19.28
N ALA A 391 -13.22 4.90 19.82
CA ALA A 391 -12.11 5.14 20.76
C ALA A 391 -11.12 3.97 20.81
N GLY A 392 -10.00 4.19 21.51
CA GLY A 392 -8.88 3.23 21.57
C GLY A 392 -7.97 3.33 20.35
N TYR A 393 -7.81 4.53 19.80
CA TYR A 393 -6.97 4.76 18.63
C TYR A 393 -5.59 5.24 19.02
N LYS A 394 -4.58 4.62 18.42
CA LYS A 394 -3.16 4.96 18.56
C LYS A 394 -2.66 5.47 17.21
N ILE A 395 -2.29 6.74 17.11
CA ILE A 395 -1.89 7.41 15.88
C ILE A 395 -0.44 7.84 16.05
N TYR A 396 0.50 7.08 15.50
CA TYR A 396 1.92 7.21 15.80
C TYR A 396 2.79 7.39 14.57
N ASN A 397 3.81 8.26 14.61
CA ASN A 397 4.86 8.26 13.58
C ASN A 397 4.33 8.38 12.14
N ASN A 398 3.18 9.00 11.91
CA ASN A 398 2.69 9.25 10.55
C ASN A 398 3.31 10.56 10.02
N THR A 399 3.59 10.60 8.72
CA THR A 399 3.96 11.84 8.02
C THR A 399 2.81 12.23 7.09
N VAL A 400 2.15 13.34 7.41
CA VAL A 400 1.08 13.92 6.61
C VAL A 400 1.55 15.26 6.08
N ASN A 401 1.49 15.44 4.76
CA ASN A 401 1.78 16.72 4.10
C ASN A 401 0.65 17.07 3.13
N LEU A 402 -0.31 17.89 3.56
CA LEU A 402 -1.34 18.40 2.67
C LEU A 402 -0.76 19.55 1.84
N ASN A 403 -0.41 19.29 0.59
CA ASN A 403 0.39 20.21 -0.23
C ASN A 403 -0.24 20.55 -1.59
N THR A 404 -1.45 20.07 -1.87
CA THR A 404 -2.15 20.35 -3.13
C THR A 404 -3.30 21.32 -2.89
N SER A 405 -3.33 22.43 -3.62
CA SER A 405 -4.38 23.45 -3.48
C SER A 405 -5.18 23.56 -4.76
N ASN A 406 -6.51 23.53 -4.68
CA ASN A 406 -7.40 23.89 -5.79
C ASN A 406 -8.67 24.55 -5.28
N SER A 407 -8.76 25.87 -5.38
CA SER A 407 -9.98 26.66 -5.12
C SER A 407 -10.68 26.32 -3.79
N GLU A 408 -9.95 25.78 -2.81
CA GLU A 408 -10.48 25.40 -1.50
C GLU A 408 -10.72 26.66 -0.67
N THR A 409 -11.95 26.81 -0.20
CA THR A 409 -12.36 27.83 0.78
C THR A 409 -12.77 27.20 2.11
N GLY A 410 -12.86 25.86 2.16
CA GLY A 410 -13.24 25.08 3.34
C GLY A 410 -12.11 24.85 4.34
N ILE A 411 -12.29 23.84 5.19
CA ILE A 411 -11.35 23.47 6.25
C ILE A 411 -10.43 22.35 5.75
N SER A 412 -9.13 22.49 5.95
CA SER A 412 -8.17 21.41 5.77
C SER A 412 -7.39 21.14 7.05
N ALA A 413 -7.16 19.87 7.36
CA ALA A 413 -6.38 19.46 8.53
C ALA A 413 -5.55 18.21 8.28
N ALA A 414 -4.26 18.23 8.63
CA ALA A 414 -3.45 17.01 8.54
C ALA A 414 -3.99 15.90 9.46
N PHE A 415 -4.46 16.28 10.66
CA PHE A 415 -5.22 15.43 11.57
C PHE A 415 -6.54 16.09 11.98
N TYR A 416 -7.67 15.44 11.72
CA TYR A 416 -9.00 15.94 12.04
C TYR A 416 -9.70 14.99 13.02
N VAL A 417 -10.34 15.54 14.06
CA VAL A 417 -11.18 14.80 15.01
C VAL A 417 -12.60 15.38 15.04
N ASN A 418 -13.60 14.53 14.79
CA ASN A 418 -15.00 14.86 15.03
C ASN A 418 -15.37 14.57 16.49
N SER A 419 -15.21 15.55 17.36
CA SER A 419 -15.48 15.37 18.80
C SER A 419 -16.96 15.28 19.15
N THR A 420 -17.88 15.47 18.20
CA THR A 420 -19.31 15.18 18.42
C THR A 420 -19.55 13.67 18.53
N ASN A 421 -18.74 12.88 17.84
CA ASN A 421 -18.87 11.42 17.75
C ASN A 421 -17.76 10.67 18.52
N VAL A 422 -16.69 11.37 18.91
CA VAL A 422 -15.60 10.85 19.74
C VAL A 422 -15.77 11.48 21.12
N THR A 423 -16.38 10.74 22.05
CA THR A 423 -16.78 11.28 23.37
C THR A 423 -16.11 10.59 24.55
N ALA A 424 -15.50 9.41 24.35
CA ALA A 424 -14.83 8.69 25.42
C ALA A 424 -13.56 9.44 25.88
N ALA A 425 -13.40 9.61 27.19
CA ALA A 425 -12.17 10.15 27.75
C ALA A 425 -10.99 9.21 27.42
N GLY A 426 -9.86 9.79 27.01
CA GLY A 426 -8.70 9.01 26.61
C GLY A 426 -8.88 8.21 25.33
N ALA A 427 -9.85 8.55 24.47
CA ALA A 427 -10.10 7.86 23.21
C ALA A 427 -8.88 7.78 22.28
N LEU A 428 -8.00 8.77 22.34
CA LEU A 428 -6.90 8.97 21.39
C LEU A 428 -5.54 9.02 22.09
N ASP A 429 -4.58 8.32 21.51
CA ASP A 429 -3.16 8.45 21.80
C ASP A 429 -2.44 8.89 20.52
N VAL A 430 -1.90 10.11 20.50
CA VAL A 430 -1.36 10.78 19.31
C VAL A 430 0.06 11.24 19.57
N ARG A 431 1.05 10.54 19.02
CA ARG A 431 2.48 10.80 19.31
C ARG A 431 3.38 10.66 18.10
N ASN A 432 4.52 11.36 18.10
CA ASN A 432 5.57 11.26 17.09
C ASN A 432 5.13 11.56 15.65
N ASN A 433 3.99 12.21 15.39
CA ASN A 433 3.56 12.47 14.01
C ASN A 433 4.18 13.76 13.47
N ILE A 434 4.41 13.82 12.16
CA ILE A 434 4.61 15.08 11.43
C ILE A 434 3.30 15.43 10.74
N LEU A 435 2.69 16.54 11.16
CA LEU A 435 1.38 16.98 10.71
C LEU A 435 1.51 18.33 10.00
N ALA A 436 1.80 18.28 8.71
CA ALA A 436 2.02 19.45 7.88
C ALA A 436 0.83 19.74 6.96
N ASN A 437 0.40 21.00 6.95
CA ASN A 437 -0.60 21.55 6.03
C ASN A 437 -0.02 22.74 5.25
N ASN A 438 0.50 22.43 4.07
CA ASN A 438 1.14 23.33 3.12
C ASN A 438 0.19 23.85 2.03
N LYS A 439 -1.13 23.71 2.21
CA LYS A 439 -2.11 24.24 1.25
C LYS A 439 -2.06 25.77 1.22
N THR A 440 -2.72 26.43 0.27
CA THR A 440 -2.72 27.90 0.14
C THR A 440 -4.11 28.54 0.24
N GLY A 441 -5.18 27.74 0.14
CA GLY A 441 -6.58 28.19 0.27
C GLY A 441 -7.24 27.78 1.59
N GLY A 442 -8.38 28.39 1.90
CA GLY A 442 -9.25 28.01 3.04
C GLY A 442 -8.66 28.20 4.44
N SER A 443 -9.31 27.60 5.44
CA SER A 443 -8.76 27.48 6.80
C SER A 443 -7.87 26.24 6.87
N ARG A 444 -6.61 26.41 7.25
CA ARG A 444 -5.57 25.37 7.18
C ARG A 444 -5.00 25.12 8.55
N TYR A 445 -5.25 23.93 9.08
CA TYR A 445 -4.77 23.50 10.39
C TYR A 445 -3.83 22.31 10.25
N SER A 446 -2.92 22.15 11.20
CA SER A 446 -2.18 20.90 11.40
C SER A 446 -3.07 19.88 12.12
N ILE A 447 -3.82 20.37 13.13
CA ILE A 447 -4.76 19.58 13.92
C ILE A 447 -6.09 20.33 14.09
N TYR A 448 -7.21 19.66 13.88
CA TYR A 448 -8.54 20.27 14.03
C TYR A 448 -9.46 19.35 14.85
N THR A 449 -10.13 19.91 15.86
CA THR A 449 -11.15 19.23 16.66
C THR A 449 -12.44 20.05 16.62
N SER A 450 -13.54 19.48 16.11
CA SER A 450 -14.79 20.24 15.84
C SER A 450 -15.51 20.79 17.09
N GLY A 451 -15.16 20.35 18.29
CA GLY A 451 -15.70 20.83 19.57
C GLY A 451 -14.59 21.25 20.55
N ALA A 452 -14.94 21.45 21.82
CA ALA A 452 -14.05 22.03 22.83
C ALA A 452 -13.54 21.04 23.90
N SER A 453 -13.79 19.73 23.76
CA SER A 453 -13.37 18.74 24.76
C SER A 453 -11.98 18.19 24.46
N ASN A 454 -11.00 18.51 25.31
CA ASN A 454 -9.65 17.94 25.22
C ASN A 454 -9.50 16.59 25.96
N THR A 455 -10.49 16.19 26.77
CA THR A 455 -10.43 14.95 27.56
C THR A 455 -10.40 13.68 26.71
N ILE A 456 -10.74 13.79 25.42
CA ILE A 456 -10.67 12.68 24.45
C ILE A 456 -9.22 12.29 24.13
N PHE A 457 -8.24 13.14 24.41
CA PHE A 457 -6.82 12.84 24.25
C PHE A 457 -6.28 12.27 25.56
N GLY A 458 -5.98 10.97 25.56
CA GLY A 458 -5.33 10.31 26.70
C GLY A 458 -3.84 10.66 26.74
N ASN A 459 -3.21 10.66 25.57
CA ASN A 459 -1.88 11.20 25.35
C ASN A 459 -1.87 11.98 24.03
N ILE A 460 -1.32 13.18 24.06
CA ILE A 460 -1.00 13.95 22.85
C ILE A 460 0.32 14.66 23.10
N ASN A 461 1.41 14.21 22.48
CA ASN A 461 2.75 14.74 22.75
C ASN A 461 3.74 14.33 21.65
N TYR A 462 4.90 14.99 21.57
CA TYR A 462 5.96 14.67 20.61
C TYR A 462 5.50 14.73 19.14
N ASN A 463 4.51 15.55 18.81
CA ASN A 463 4.11 15.75 17.41
C ASN A 463 4.73 17.03 16.87
N ASP A 464 5.05 17.06 15.59
CA ASP A 464 5.38 18.29 14.89
C ASP A 464 4.13 18.83 14.17
N TYR A 465 3.82 20.11 14.41
CA TYR A 465 2.67 20.79 13.84
C TYR A 465 3.14 21.91 12.93
N PHE A 466 2.79 21.84 11.65
CA PHE A 466 3.12 22.90 10.71
C PHE A 466 1.96 23.25 9.79
N THR A 467 1.69 24.54 9.60
CA THR A 467 0.71 25.01 8.63
C THR A 467 1.11 26.37 8.06
N THR A 468 0.72 26.62 6.82
CA THR A 468 0.74 27.95 6.18
C THR A 468 -0.53 28.77 6.51
N GLY A 469 -1.44 28.20 7.30
CA GLY A 469 -2.59 28.88 7.87
C GLY A 469 -2.22 29.86 8.99
N THR A 470 -3.19 30.66 9.42
CA THR A 470 -3.02 31.62 10.53
C THR A 470 -3.05 30.96 11.91
N ALA A 471 -3.48 29.70 12.01
CA ALA A 471 -3.58 28.96 13.26
C ALA A 471 -3.08 27.52 13.09
N LEU A 472 -2.17 27.08 13.97
CA LEU A 472 -1.61 25.73 14.00
C LEU A 472 -2.68 24.66 14.20
N GLY A 473 -3.70 24.96 14.99
CA GLY A 473 -4.80 24.04 15.23
C GLY A 473 -6.07 24.72 15.72
N PHE A 474 -7.09 23.90 15.98
CA PHE A 474 -8.40 24.38 16.42
C PHE A 474 -9.02 23.43 17.43
N ILE A 475 -9.39 23.96 18.60
CA ILE A 475 -10.22 23.27 19.60
C ILE A 475 -10.99 24.32 20.40
N GLY A 476 -12.30 24.41 20.17
CA GLY A 476 -13.18 25.51 20.64
C GLY A 476 -12.90 26.89 20.00
N SER A 477 -11.64 27.19 19.70
CA SER A 477 -11.16 28.38 19.01
C SER A 477 -9.82 28.10 18.32
N ASP A 478 -9.39 29.00 17.43
CA ASP A 478 -8.08 28.98 16.80
C ASP A 478 -6.94 28.97 17.82
N LYS A 479 -5.94 28.13 17.57
CA LYS A 479 -4.69 28.01 18.33
C LYS A 479 -3.56 28.49 17.44
N THR A 480 -3.08 29.71 17.70
CA THR A 480 -2.16 30.41 16.79
C THR A 480 -0.71 29.98 16.97
N ALA A 481 -0.32 29.61 18.20
CA ALA A 481 1.02 29.19 18.54
C ALA A 481 1.04 27.83 19.24
N LEU A 482 2.24 27.25 19.38
CA LEU A 482 2.43 25.95 20.04
C LEU A 482 1.98 25.99 21.52
N THR A 483 2.15 27.13 22.20
CA THR A 483 1.65 27.34 23.57
C THR A 483 0.12 27.25 23.66
N ASP A 484 -0.58 27.70 22.62
CA ASP A 484 -2.05 27.59 22.53
C ASP A 484 -2.48 26.14 22.28
N ILE A 485 -1.70 25.40 21.49
CA ILE A 485 -1.88 23.95 21.30
C ILE A 485 -1.71 23.21 22.62
N GLN A 486 -0.64 23.51 23.37
CA GLN A 486 -0.38 22.91 24.68
C GLN A 486 -1.53 23.16 25.65
N THR A 487 -1.97 24.41 25.75
CA THR A 487 -3.06 24.82 26.66
C THR A 487 -4.40 24.24 26.21
N GLY A 488 -4.73 24.34 24.93
CA GLY A 488 -6.03 23.91 24.39
C GLY A 488 -6.22 22.39 24.43
N TYR A 489 -5.19 21.62 24.09
CA TYR A 489 -5.25 20.16 24.07
C TYR A 489 -4.85 19.50 25.40
N GLY A 490 -4.33 20.26 26.37
CA GLY A 490 -3.94 19.73 27.69
C GLY A 490 -2.73 18.78 27.66
N GLY A 491 -1.84 18.95 26.68
CA GLY A 491 -0.68 18.07 26.43
C GLY A 491 0.41 18.78 25.62
N ASN A 492 1.08 18.08 24.72
CA ASN A 492 2.02 18.65 23.73
C ASN A 492 3.28 19.32 24.31
N VAL A 493 3.71 18.92 25.51
CA VAL A 493 4.87 19.52 26.20
C VAL A 493 6.16 19.41 25.39
N ASN A 494 6.34 18.30 24.65
CA ASN A 494 7.52 18.00 23.82
C ASN A 494 7.19 18.02 22.32
N SER A 495 6.00 18.51 21.96
CA SER A 495 5.64 18.73 20.56
C SER A 495 6.38 19.94 20.01
N LEU A 496 6.49 20.03 18.68
CA LEU A 496 7.24 21.04 17.97
C LEU A 496 6.33 21.78 16.97
N ASN A 497 6.82 22.93 16.52
CA ASN A 497 6.26 23.69 15.40
C ASN A 497 7.42 24.09 14.50
N ILE A 498 7.88 23.13 13.70
CA ILE A 498 8.98 23.28 12.74
C ILE A 498 8.41 23.06 11.35
N ALA A 499 8.88 23.81 10.35
CA ALA A 499 8.53 23.54 8.96
C ALA A 499 9.33 22.32 8.46
N PRO A 500 8.72 21.13 8.25
CA PRO A 500 9.46 20.01 7.72
C PRO A 500 9.87 20.28 6.27
N VAL A 501 11.15 20.05 5.95
CA VAL A 501 11.67 20.14 4.58
C VAL A 501 11.75 18.74 4.00
N PHE A 502 10.88 18.44 3.04
CA PHE A 502 10.86 17.15 2.35
C PHE A 502 11.77 17.17 1.12
N VAL A 503 12.23 15.99 0.69
CA VAL A 503 13.01 15.82 -0.55
C VAL A 503 12.25 16.37 -1.77
N SER A 504 10.94 16.15 -1.85
CA SER A 504 10.08 16.78 -2.86
C SER A 504 8.60 16.80 -2.44
N ALA A 505 7.72 17.34 -3.29
CA ALA A 505 6.27 17.35 -3.03
C ALA A 505 5.63 15.93 -3.01
N THR A 506 6.25 14.95 -3.66
CA THR A 506 5.74 13.56 -3.76
C THR A 506 6.60 12.54 -3.00
N ASP A 507 7.73 13.01 -2.46
CA ASP A 507 8.66 12.23 -1.66
C ASP A 507 8.85 12.90 -0.30
N LEU A 508 8.19 12.33 0.71
CA LEU A 508 8.14 12.88 2.06
C LEU A 508 9.25 12.33 2.98
N HIS A 509 10.34 11.78 2.43
CA HIS A 509 11.58 11.69 3.21
C HIS A 509 12.00 13.11 3.62
N LEU A 510 12.48 13.26 4.85
CA LEU A 510 13.04 14.52 5.34
C LEU A 510 14.41 14.74 4.71
N ASP A 511 14.68 15.96 4.25
CA ASP A 511 16.03 16.38 3.85
C ASP A 511 16.95 16.39 5.09
N PRO A 512 17.97 15.51 5.16
CA PRO A 512 18.81 15.40 6.35
C PRO A 512 19.63 16.65 6.68
N SER A 513 19.84 17.55 5.71
CA SER A 513 20.58 18.80 5.90
C SER A 513 19.74 19.91 6.53
N SER A 514 18.41 19.79 6.46
CA SER A 514 17.47 20.87 6.80
C SER A 514 16.61 20.58 8.03
N ASN A 515 16.60 19.33 8.54
CA ASN A 515 15.65 18.88 9.56
C ASN A 515 16.31 18.49 10.91
N SER A 516 17.47 19.05 11.27
CA SER A 516 18.13 18.74 12.56
C SER A 516 17.24 19.01 13.79
N GLY A 517 16.24 19.87 13.66
CA GLY A 517 15.27 20.16 14.71
C GLY A 517 14.19 19.08 14.91
N LEU A 518 14.05 18.13 13.98
CA LEU A 518 13.13 16.99 14.06
C LEU A 518 13.85 15.65 14.35
N ASP A 519 15.17 15.64 14.19
CA ASP A 519 16.07 14.50 14.43
C ASP A 519 16.13 14.14 15.93
N ASN A 520 15.88 12.87 16.25
CA ASN A 520 15.84 12.29 17.58
C ASN A 520 14.94 13.11 18.54
N LYS A 521 13.75 13.53 18.09
CA LYS A 521 12.79 14.31 18.91
C LYS A 521 11.51 13.59 19.29
N GLY A 522 11.32 12.35 18.85
CA GLY A 522 10.20 11.52 19.27
C GLY A 522 10.41 10.87 20.63
N THR A 523 9.49 9.97 20.98
CA THR A 523 9.59 9.08 22.14
C THR A 523 9.46 7.62 21.71
N SER A 524 10.17 6.70 22.37
CA SER A 524 10.09 5.28 22.04
C SER A 524 8.68 4.72 22.29
N LEU A 525 8.12 4.02 21.30
CA LEU A 525 6.78 3.41 21.36
C LEU A 525 6.91 1.90 21.13
N PRO A 526 6.57 1.03 22.10
CA PRO A 526 6.71 -0.43 21.97
C PRO A 526 5.98 -1.03 20.76
N GLU A 527 4.91 -0.38 20.31
CA GLU A 527 4.13 -0.81 19.15
C GLU A 527 4.77 -0.46 17.80
N VAL A 528 5.76 0.45 17.76
CA VAL A 528 6.40 0.95 16.54
C VAL A 528 7.93 0.78 16.65
N THR A 529 8.41 -0.39 16.24
CA THR A 529 9.84 -0.76 16.34
C THR A 529 10.65 -0.48 15.08
N THR A 530 9.97 -0.24 13.95
CA THR A 530 10.57 0.10 12.66
C THR A 530 9.87 1.30 12.04
N ASP A 531 10.52 1.98 11.11
CA ASP A 531 9.97 3.07 10.31
C ASP A 531 9.27 2.55 9.04
N PHE A 532 8.89 3.45 8.13
CA PHE A 532 8.27 3.11 6.84
C PHE A 532 9.16 2.21 5.96
N SER A 533 10.48 2.43 6.00
CA SER A 533 11.47 1.71 5.19
C SER A 533 11.89 0.37 5.79
N GLY A 534 11.46 0.08 7.03
CA GLY A 534 11.88 -1.09 7.80
C GLY A 534 13.14 -0.87 8.65
N THR A 535 13.63 0.36 8.72
CA THR A 535 14.75 0.75 9.58
C THR A 535 14.32 0.71 11.05
N LEU A 536 15.15 0.14 11.93
CA LEU A 536 14.86 0.09 13.36
C LEU A 536 14.81 1.49 13.96
N ARG A 537 13.81 1.75 14.80
CA ARG A 537 13.69 3.00 15.55
C ARG A 537 14.78 3.09 16.62
N GLY A 538 15.43 4.24 16.74
CA GLY A 538 16.39 4.52 17.81
C GLY A 538 15.74 4.59 19.21
N ALA A 539 16.58 4.73 20.25
CA ALA A 539 16.10 4.91 21.63
C ALA A 539 15.28 6.22 21.79
N VAL A 540 15.61 7.23 21.00
CA VAL A 540 14.84 8.46 20.83
C VAL A 540 14.53 8.56 19.34
N PRO A 541 13.39 8.04 18.86
CA PRO A 541 13.10 7.96 17.43
C PRO A 541 12.90 9.34 16.82
N ASP A 542 12.96 9.41 15.50
CA ASP A 542 12.55 10.59 14.75
C ASP A 542 11.03 10.76 14.77
N MET A 543 10.57 12.00 14.68
CA MET A 543 9.17 12.28 14.39
C MET A 543 8.85 11.90 12.93
N GLY A 544 7.64 11.42 12.70
CA GLY A 544 7.15 11.02 11.39
C GLY A 544 7.52 9.59 11.00
N ALA A 545 7.28 9.27 9.74
CA ALA A 545 7.28 7.93 9.19
C ALA A 545 8.67 7.37 8.87
N TYR A 546 9.71 8.20 8.81
CA TYR A 546 11.07 7.81 8.41
C TYR A 546 12.07 8.13 9.51
N GLU A 547 13.04 7.25 9.73
CA GLU A 547 14.27 7.60 10.44
C GLU A 547 15.24 8.26 9.45
N PHE A 548 16.03 9.22 9.93
CA PHE A 548 17.10 9.86 9.18
C PHE A 548 18.27 10.18 10.10
N THR A 549 19.38 10.66 9.53
CA THR A 549 20.53 11.11 10.31
C THR A 549 20.85 12.51 9.86
N SER A 550 20.68 13.51 10.73
CA SER A 550 20.97 14.88 10.34
C SER A 550 22.45 15.05 9.98
N THR A 551 22.70 15.81 8.91
CA THR A 551 24.06 16.15 8.45
C THR A 551 24.52 17.53 8.91
N ALA A 552 23.77 18.18 9.81
CA ALA A 552 24.14 19.47 10.36
C ALA A 552 25.42 19.36 11.20
N LEU A 553 26.52 19.94 10.72
CA LEU A 553 27.79 20.00 11.46
C LEU A 553 27.65 20.90 12.68
N GLY A 554 28.00 20.38 13.86
CA GLY A 554 27.98 21.16 15.09
C GLY A 554 29.20 22.07 15.22
N VAL A 555 29.06 23.24 15.82
CA VAL A 555 30.20 24.13 16.15
C VAL A 555 31.23 23.42 17.07
N SER A 556 30.77 22.40 17.82
CA SER A 556 31.63 21.50 18.60
C SER A 556 32.68 20.76 17.78
N ASP A 557 32.37 20.43 16.51
CA ASP A 557 33.29 19.71 15.63
C ASP A 557 34.46 20.61 15.18
N VAL A 558 34.25 21.92 15.14
CA VAL A 558 35.30 22.93 14.93
C VAL A 558 36.23 23.00 16.16
N ASN A 559 35.67 22.92 17.37
CA ASN A 559 36.43 22.99 18.62
C ASN A 559 37.23 21.70 18.91
N ALA A 560 36.70 20.53 18.53
CA ALA A 560 37.43 19.27 18.62
C ALA A 560 38.67 19.27 17.70
N LYS A 561 38.55 19.80 16.47
CA LYS A 561 39.68 19.98 15.56
C LYS A 561 40.69 21.04 15.99
N ALA A 562 40.29 22.01 16.83
CA ALA A 562 41.20 23.04 17.34
C ALA A 562 42.20 22.49 18.38
N LYS A 563 41.82 21.45 19.16
CA LYS A 563 42.70 20.83 20.18
C LYS A 563 43.83 19.96 19.60
N GLU A 564 43.71 19.54 18.34
CA GLU A 564 44.73 18.72 17.65
C GLU A 564 45.70 19.56 16.80
N GLN A 565 45.66 20.89 16.90
CA GLN A 565 46.50 21.74 16.06
C GLN A 565 47.92 21.94 16.62
N ILE A 566 48.91 21.29 16.00
CA ILE A 566 50.34 21.70 16.06
C ILE A 566 50.43 23.20 15.72
N SER A 567 51.09 23.98 16.57
CA SER A 567 51.35 25.42 16.42
C SER A 567 52.85 25.73 16.59
N VAL A 568 53.29 26.87 16.06
CA VAL A 568 54.71 27.28 16.04
C VAL A 568 54.86 28.68 16.62
N TYR A 569 55.77 28.85 17.58
CA TYR A 569 55.98 30.12 18.29
C TYR A 569 57.44 30.32 18.75
N PRO A 570 57.96 31.55 18.86
CA PRO A 570 57.32 32.79 18.43
C PRO A 570 57.20 32.82 16.90
N ASN A 571 56.17 33.48 16.40
CA ASN A 571 56.01 33.77 14.98
C ASN A 571 55.40 35.18 14.86
N PRO A 572 56.15 36.19 14.41
CA PRO A 572 57.48 36.11 13.78
C PRO A 572 58.64 35.74 14.74
N PHE A 573 59.70 35.12 14.22
CA PHE A 573 60.87 34.63 14.99
C PHE A 573 62.18 35.30 14.57
N SER A 574 63.18 35.29 15.46
CA SER A 574 64.53 35.81 15.19
C SER A 574 65.55 34.70 14.90
N GLU A 575 65.60 33.64 15.67
CA GLU A 575 66.58 32.56 15.45
C GLU A 575 65.95 31.20 15.66
N VAL A 576 65.10 31.09 16.67
CA VAL A 576 64.53 29.83 17.12
C VAL A 576 63.00 29.87 17.06
N ILE A 577 62.41 28.75 16.64
CA ILE A 577 60.99 28.46 16.76
C ILE A 577 60.78 27.24 17.66
N LYS A 578 59.67 27.24 18.40
CA LYS A 578 59.18 26.12 19.20
C LYS A 578 57.90 25.56 18.60
N ILE A 579 57.72 24.26 18.74
CA ILE A 579 56.56 23.52 18.24
C ILE A 579 55.76 23.01 19.43
N SER A 580 54.44 23.24 19.42
CA SER A 580 53.58 22.93 20.59
C SER A 580 53.52 21.46 20.95
N ASP A 581 53.60 20.57 19.96
CA ASP A 581 53.72 19.12 20.16
C ASP A 581 54.45 18.50 18.95
N VAL A 582 55.41 17.63 19.23
CA VAL A 582 56.20 16.92 18.21
C VAL A 582 55.83 15.45 18.07
N LYS A 583 54.88 14.97 18.87
CA LYS A 583 54.41 13.58 18.82
C LYS A 583 53.80 13.26 17.46
N GLY A 584 54.23 12.16 16.85
CA GLY A 584 53.72 11.70 15.56
C GLY A 584 54.22 12.50 14.34
N ILE A 585 55.15 13.43 14.53
CA ILE A 585 55.86 14.09 13.43
C ILE A 585 57.02 13.19 13.01
N LYS A 586 57.09 12.86 11.72
CA LYS A 586 58.16 12.09 11.10
C LYS A 586 59.31 12.96 10.61
N ALA A 587 59.00 14.11 10.02
CA ALA A 587 59.97 15.06 9.50
C ALA A 587 59.40 16.48 9.43
N ILE A 588 60.29 17.47 9.47
CA ILE A 588 59.94 18.89 9.38
C ILE A 588 60.65 19.48 8.18
N GLN A 589 59.91 20.14 7.29
CA GLN A 589 60.45 20.75 6.09
C GLN A 589 60.19 22.25 6.10
N ILE A 590 61.22 23.06 5.81
CA ILE A 590 61.09 24.50 5.63
C ILE A 590 61.19 24.79 4.13
N ASN A 591 60.19 25.47 3.59
CA ASN A 591 60.10 25.86 2.19
C ASN A 591 60.04 27.38 2.06
N ASP A 592 60.64 27.93 1.02
CA ASP A 592 60.47 29.35 0.65
C ASP A 592 59.13 29.59 -0.09
N LEU A 593 58.85 30.83 -0.47
CA LEU A 593 57.61 31.20 -1.18
C LEU A 593 57.47 30.61 -2.58
N SER A 594 58.57 30.17 -3.19
CA SER A 594 58.54 29.46 -4.48
C SER A 594 58.21 27.97 -4.31
N GLY A 595 58.08 27.49 -3.07
CA GLY A 595 57.88 26.07 -2.76
C GLY A 595 59.18 25.27 -2.77
N LYS A 596 60.34 25.91 -2.94
CA LYS A 596 61.63 25.25 -2.89
C LYS A 596 61.95 24.87 -1.44
N SER A 597 62.35 23.62 -1.24
CA SER A 597 62.80 23.16 0.08
C SER A 597 64.14 23.78 0.44
N VAL A 598 64.14 24.49 1.56
CA VAL A 598 65.29 25.20 2.13
C VAL A 598 65.99 24.32 3.16
N LYS A 599 65.21 23.60 3.99
CA LYS A 599 65.72 22.67 5.00
C LYS A 599 64.78 21.48 5.21
N THR A 600 65.38 20.35 5.56
CA THR A 600 64.69 19.18 6.12
C THR A 600 65.34 18.85 7.45
N LEU A 601 64.53 18.68 8.48
CA LEU A 601 64.95 18.53 9.87
C LEU A 601 64.24 17.34 10.50
N ALA A 602 64.93 16.68 11.44
CA ALA A 602 64.30 15.71 12.31
C ALA A 602 63.30 16.40 13.27
N PRO A 603 62.29 15.68 13.77
CA PRO A 603 61.34 16.22 14.75
C PRO A 603 62.05 16.71 16.01
N ALA A 604 61.89 17.99 16.35
CA ALA A 604 62.43 18.60 17.56
C ALA A 604 61.46 19.67 18.08
N SER A 605 61.28 19.77 19.39
CA SER A 605 60.36 20.75 20.00
C SER A 605 60.86 22.19 19.89
N GLU A 606 62.13 22.35 19.58
CA GLU A 606 62.81 23.62 19.36
C GLU A 606 63.73 23.49 18.14
N ILE A 607 63.66 24.44 17.22
CA ILE A 607 64.40 24.43 15.96
C ILE A 607 65.12 25.75 15.79
N ASN A 608 66.43 25.68 15.55
CA ASN A 608 67.24 26.82 15.17
C ASN A 608 67.24 27.01 13.64
N LEU A 609 66.82 28.19 13.21
CA LEU A 609 66.67 28.67 11.84
C LEU A 609 67.37 30.04 11.66
N SER A 610 68.42 30.33 12.44
CA SER A 610 69.14 31.61 12.42
C SER A 610 69.83 31.90 11.09
N ASP A 611 70.14 30.86 10.33
CA ASP A 611 70.76 30.92 9.00
C ASP A 611 69.77 31.23 7.87
N LEU A 612 68.46 31.32 8.16
CA LEU A 612 67.49 31.83 7.20
C LEU A 612 67.59 33.36 7.11
N THR A 613 67.55 33.88 5.89
CA THR A 613 67.41 35.32 5.64
C THR A 613 66.05 35.84 6.10
N THR A 614 65.96 37.11 6.51
CA THR A 614 64.67 37.77 6.81
C THR A 614 63.69 37.58 5.67
N GLY A 615 62.49 37.08 5.97
CA GLY A 615 61.54 36.69 4.94
C GLY A 615 60.44 35.76 5.42
N LEU A 616 59.60 35.38 4.47
CA LEU A 616 58.44 34.53 4.71
C LEU A 616 58.72 33.09 4.25
N TYR A 617 58.42 32.13 5.12
CA TYR A 617 58.63 30.71 4.87
C TYR A 617 57.39 29.89 5.24
N MET A 618 57.32 28.67 4.73
CA MET A 618 56.34 27.66 5.13
C MET A 618 57.06 26.53 5.88
N ILE A 619 56.57 26.18 7.07
CA ILE A 619 56.99 24.99 7.80
C ILE A 619 55.96 23.88 7.60
N THR A 620 56.38 22.76 7.03
CA THR A 620 55.57 21.59 6.75
C THR A 620 55.99 20.43 7.64
N PHE A 621 55.05 19.93 8.44
CA PHE A 621 55.19 18.73 9.26
C PHE A 621 54.69 17.54 8.46
N GLN A 622 55.56 16.56 8.23
CA GLN A 622 55.17 15.25 7.70
C GLN A 622 54.86 14.35 8.90
N LEU A 623 53.65 13.82 8.98
CA LEU A 623 53.20 12.98 10.08
C LEU A 623 53.45 11.50 9.78
N GLU A 624 53.59 10.68 10.81
CA GLU A 624 53.84 9.24 10.69
C GLU A 624 52.73 8.50 9.92
N ASN A 625 51.50 9.02 9.97
CA ASN A 625 50.35 8.50 9.24
C ASN A 625 50.31 8.88 7.74
N GLY A 626 51.34 9.56 7.23
CA GLY A 626 51.47 9.95 5.81
C GLY A 626 50.81 11.27 5.44
N THR A 627 50.10 11.94 6.35
CA THR A 627 49.53 13.28 6.11
C THR A 627 50.54 14.40 6.37
N THR A 628 50.31 15.58 5.80
CA THR A 628 51.17 16.76 6.00
C THR A 628 50.38 17.93 6.55
N LYS A 629 50.98 18.68 7.48
CA LYS A 629 50.42 19.94 7.99
C LYS A 629 51.39 21.09 7.74
N THR A 630 50.91 22.19 7.16
CA THR A 630 51.77 23.34 6.82
C THR A 630 51.33 24.59 7.56
N LEU A 631 52.29 25.31 8.14
CA LEU A 631 52.09 26.60 8.78
C LEU A 631 52.99 27.66 8.15
N LYS A 632 52.52 28.91 8.20
CA LYS A 632 53.26 30.08 7.74
C LYS A 632 54.16 30.61 8.88
N ILE A 633 55.45 30.81 8.63
CA ILE A 633 56.39 31.38 9.60
C ILE A 633 57.12 32.59 9.00
N ILE A 634 57.39 33.60 9.82
CA ILE A 634 58.03 34.86 9.40
C ILE A 634 59.34 35.03 10.16
N LYS A 635 60.47 35.02 9.44
CA LYS A 635 61.78 35.38 9.99
C LYS A 635 61.90 36.90 9.96
N LYS A 636 62.15 37.50 11.13
CA LYS A 636 62.52 38.92 11.25
C LYS A 636 64.02 39.09 11.11
#